data_AF-A0A7J7D024-F1
#
_entry.id   AF-A0A7J7D024-F1
#
_cell.length_a   1.000
_cell.length_b   1.000
_cell.length_c   1.000
_cell.angle_alpha   90.00
_cell.angle_beta   90.00
_cell.angle_gamma   90.00
#
_symmetry.space_group_name_H-M   'P 1'
#
loop_
_entity.id
_entity.type
_entity.pdbx_description
1 polymer ?
#
loop_
_entity_poly.entity_id
_entity_poly.type
_entity_poly.pdbx_seq_one_letter_code
_entity_poly.pdbx_strand_id
1 'polypeptide(L)' 'MVLLHAIESFCTKASPEAVKEVGLALKVLYDNDVLEEEFILEWNKKGRVGGNKDSPIWKNIEPFVEWLENAESESEG' A
#
# COMPACT_ATOMS: atom_id res chain seq x y z
N MET A 1 -3.81 10.49 -3.80
CA MET A 1 -4.29 10.16 -2.43
C MET A 1 -5.73 9.64 -2.32
N VAL A 2 -6.73 10.16 -3.05
CA VAL A 2 -8.15 9.73 -2.87
C VAL A 2 -8.34 8.21 -3.02
N LEU A 3 -7.70 7.60 -4.03
CA LEU A 3 -7.78 6.16 -4.25
C LEU A 3 -7.22 5.33 -3.07
N LEU A 4 -6.07 5.71 -2.54
CA LEU A 4 -5.45 5.03 -1.38
C LEU A 4 -6.33 5.13 -0.13
N HIS A 5 -6.93 6.29 0.14
CA HIS A 5 -7.89 6.42 1.24
C HIS A 5 -9.18 5.61 1.02
N ALA A 6 -9.62 5.46 -0.23
CA ALA A 6 -10.76 4.62 -0.56
C ALA A 6 -10.45 3.13 -0.33
N ILE A 7 -9.25 2.67 -0.72
CA ILE A 7 -8.77 1.31 -0.43
C ILE A 7 -8.69 1.08 1.08
N GLU A 8 -8.11 2.02 1.82
CA GLU A 8 -8.04 1.96 3.29
C GLU A 8 -9.44 1.85 3.91
N SER A 9 -10.37 2.72 3.50
CA SER A 9 -11.76 2.67 3.96
C SER A 9 -12.46 1.37 3.58
N PHE A 10 -12.22 0.84 2.39
CA PHE A 10 -12.73 -0.46 1.97
C PHE A 10 -12.22 -1.57 2.87
N CYS A 11 -10.91 -1.61 3.17
CA CYS A 11 -10.30 -2.61 4.05
C CYS A 11 -10.89 -2.61 5.46
N THR A 12 -11.40 -1.49 5.98
CA THR A 12 -12.09 -1.47 7.28
C THR A 12 -13.42 -2.22 7.30
N LYS A 13 -14.04 -2.44 6.13
CA LYS A 13 -15.35 -3.10 5.96
C LYS A 13 -15.25 -4.45 5.25
N ALA A 14 -14.09 -4.76 4.67
CA ALA A 14 -13.86 -5.97 3.91
C ALA A 14 -13.63 -7.18 4.83
N SER A 15 -13.75 -8.38 4.26
CA SER A 15 -13.43 -9.61 5.00
C SER A 15 -11.92 -9.71 5.26
N PRO A 16 -11.49 -10.40 6.34
CA PRO A 16 -10.07 -10.57 6.63
C PRO A 16 -9.28 -11.20 5.49
N GLU A 17 -9.90 -12.07 4.69
CA GLU A 17 -9.32 -12.68 3.50
C GLU A 17 -9.05 -11.63 2.43
N ALA A 18 -10.00 -10.76 2.14
CA ALA A 18 -9.82 -9.69 1.16
C ALA A 18 -8.75 -8.68 1.60
N VAL A 19 -8.64 -8.39 2.91
CA VAL A 19 -7.63 -7.47 3.45
C VAL A 19 -6.21 -8.04 3.32
N LYS A 20 -6.02 -9.36 3.19
CA LYS A 20 -4.70 -9.95 2.93
C LYS A 20 -4.20 -9.67 1.52
N GLU A 21 -5.11 -9.56 0.56
CA GLU A 21 -4.80 -9.37 -0.86
C GLU A 21 -4.52 -7.90 -1.22
N VAL A 22 -4.64 -6.98 -0.25
CA VAL A 22 -4.47 -5.53 -0.50
C VAL A 22 -3.08 -5.18 -1.06
N GLY A 23 -2.02 -5.88 -0.63
CA GLY A 23 -0.67 -5.68 -1.19
C GLY A 23 -0.61 -6.02 -2.68
N LEU A 24 -1.26 -7.11 -3.10
CA LEU A 24 -1.34 -7.48 -4.51
C LEU A 24 -2.20 -6.49 -5.31
N ALA A 25 -3.32 -6.03 -4.74
CA ALA A 25 -4.15 -5.02 -5.38
C ALA A 25 -3.36 -3.71 -5.62
N LEU A 26 -2.57 -3.26 -4.64
CA LEU A 26 -1.70 -2.10 -4.80
C LEU A 26 -0.63 -2.33 -5.88
N LYS A 27 -0.02 -3.52 -5.93
CA LYS A 27 0.93 -3.89 -6.98
C LYS A 27 0.30 -3.80 -8.38
N VAL A 28 -0.90 -4.35 -8.57
CA VAL A 28 -1.60 -4.26 -9.86
C VAL A 28 -1.87 -2.80 -10.26
N LEU A 29 -2.26 -1.96 -9.30
CA LEU A 29 -2.48 -0.53 -9.56
C LEU A 29 -1.18 0.21 -9.90
N TYR A 30 -0.07 -0.14 -9.26
CA TYR A 30 1.26 0.37 -9.57
C TYR A 30 1.71 -0.09 -10.97
N ASP A 31 1.65 -1.39 -11.27
CA ASP A 31 2.07 -2.00 -12.55
C ASP A 31 1.25 -1.47 -13.75
N ASN A 32 0.11 -0.82 -13.52
CA ASN A 32 -0.76 -0.23 -14.56
C ASN A 32 -0.76 1.30 -14.54
N ASP A 33 0.26 1.94 -13.92
CA ASP A 33 0.41 3.40 -13.86
C ASP A 33 -0.78 4.14 -13.20
N VAL A 34 -1.55 3.47 -12.35
CA VAL A 34 -2.69 4.07 -11.61
C VAL A 34 -2.22 4.69 -10.29
N LEU A 35 -1.19 4.12 -9.68
CA LEU A 35 -0.56 4.62 -8.45
C LEU A 35 0.94 4.77 -8.66
N GLU A 36 1.47 5.95 -8.34
CA GLU A 36 2.90 6.21 -8.37
C GLU A 36 3.54 5.84 -7.02
N GLU A 37 4.81 5.44 -7.07
CA GLU A 37 5.59 5.00 -5.90
C GLU A 37 5.57 6.03 -4.77
N GLU A 38 5.84 7.30 -5.09
CA GLU A 38 5.90 8.38 -4.11
C GLU A 38 4.63 8.47 -3.26
N PHE A 39 3.45 8.27 -3.87
CA PHE A 39 2.17 8.37 -3.19
C PHE A 39 1.89 7.14 -2.32
N ILE A 40 2.31 5.95 -2.76
CA ILE A 40 2.17 4.71 -1.98
C ILE A 40 3.04 4.80 -0.72
N LEU A 41 4.31 5.19 -0.87
CA LEU A 41 5.25 5.30 0.24
C LEU A 41 4.84 6.40 1.22
N GLU A 42 4.41 7.57 0.72
CA GLU A 42 3.91 8.65 1.56
C GLU A 42 2.68 8.21 2.36
N TRP A 43 1.72 7.53 1.72
CA TRP A 43 0.52 7.01 2.36
C TRP A 43 0.84 5.98 3.45
N ASN A 44 1.70 5.00 3.15
CA ASN A 44 2.14 4.00 4.14
C ASN A 44 2.82 4.67 5.34
N LYS A 45 3.73 5.63 5.10
CA LYS A 45 4.41 6.37 6.17
C LYS A 45 3.42 7.14 7.04
N LYS A 46 2.49 7.88 6.44
CA LYS A 46 1.44 8.63 7.16
C LYS A 46 0.52 7.70 7.95
N GLY A 47 0.18 6.55 7.38
CA GLY A 47 -0.63 5.52 8.02
C GLY A 47 -0.01 4.95 9.28
N ARG A 48 1.29 4.61 9.21
CA ARG A 48 2.04 4.00 10.32
C ARG A 48 2.32 4.94 11.49
N VAL A 49 2.38 6.25 11.25
CA VAL A 49 2.59 7.26 12.32
C VAL A 49 1.29 7.97 12.74
N GLY A 50 0.23 7.83 11.96
CA GLY A 50 -1.04 8.52 12.16
C GLY A 50 -2.01 7.78 13.09
N GLY A 51 -3.26 8.28 13.12
CA GLY A 51 -4.33 7.71 13.95
C GLY A 51 -4.74 6.29 13.57
N ASN A 52 -4.35 5.79 12.38
CA ASN A 52 -4.68 4.45 11.90
C ASN A 52 -3.53 3.44 12.04
N LYS A 53 -2.46 3.76 12.78
CA LYS A 53 -1.25 2.93 12.91
C LYS A 53 -1.50 1.47 13.30
N ASP A 54 -2.59 1.17 14.00
CA ASP A 54 -2.92 -0.17 14.49
C ASP A 54 -3.71 -1.02 13.47
N SER A 55 -3.98 -0.48 12.27
CA SER A 55 -4.70 -1.19 11.22
C SER A 55 -3.91 -2.40 10.69
N PRO A 56 -4.58 -3.55 10.45
CA PRO A 56 -3.93 -4.72 9.85
C PRO A 56 -3.45 -4.50 8.41
N ILE A 57 -3.95 -3.44 7.74
CA ILE A 57 -3.55 -3.10 6.37
C ILE A 57 -2.04 -2.91 6.25
N TRP A 58 -1.41 -2.24 7.23
CA TRP A 58 0.02 -1.90 7.19
C TRP A 58 0.88 -3.15 7.20
N LYS A 59 0.48 -4.16 7.97
CA LYS A 59 1.17 -5.47 8.02
C LYS A 59 1.02 -6.23 6.71
N ASN A 60 -0.16 -6.17 6.09
CA ASN A 60 -0.43 -6.92 4.87
C ASN A 60 0.23 -6.29 3.63
N ILE A 61 0.44 -4.97 3.62
CA ILE A 61 1.14 -4.29 2.53
C ILE A 61 2.66 -4.26 2.71
N GLU A 62 3.19 -4.66 3.86
CA GLU A 62 4.62 -4.58 4.18
C GLU A 62 5.52 -5.25 3.13
N PRO A 63 5.24 -6.48 2.65
CA PRO A 63 6.07 -7.10 1.61
C PRO A 63 6.05 -6.33 0.29
N PHE A 64 4.93 -5.67 -0.03
CA PHE A 64 4.81 -4.87 -1.24
C PHE A 64 5.58 -3.55 -1.12
N VAL A 65 5.50 -2.87 0.02
CA VAL A 65 6.27 -1.63 0.28
C VAL A 65 7.76 -1.91 0.25
N GLU A 66 8.22 -2.98 0.89
CA GLU A 66 9.63 -3.38 0.86
C GLU A 66 10.10 -3.68 -0.57
N TRP A 67 9.29 -4.41 -1.34
CA TRP A 67 9.61 -4.65 -2.75
C TRP A 67 9.69 -3.33 -3.55
N LEU A 68 8.74 -2.42 -3.35
CA LEU A 68 8.65 -1.15 -4.06
C LEU A 68 9.91 -0.29 -3.81
N GLU A 69 10.31 -0.13 -2.55
CA GLU A 69 11.51 0.65 -2.18
C GLU A 69 12.82 0.06 -2.76
N ASN A 70 12.88 -1.26 -2.95
CA ASN A 70 14.05 -1.93 -3.53
C ASN A 70 14.03 -1.96 -5.07
N ALA A 71 12.83 -1.98 -5.70
CA ALA A 71 12.67 -2.11 -7.14
C ALA A 71 13.25 -0.91 -7.92
N GLU A 72 13.04 0.32 -7.45
CA GLU A 72 13.67 1.49 -8.07
C GLU A 72 15.20 1.53 -7.83
N SER A 73 15.67 1.08 -6.66
CA SER A 73 17.11 1.06 -6.34
C SER A 73 17.94 0.12 -7.23
N GLU A 74 17.34 -0.93 -7.81
CA GLU A 74 18.02 -1.83 -8.76
C GLU A 74 18.10 -1.26 -10.19
N SER A 75 17.34 -0.19 -10.49
CA SER A 75 17.21 0.37 -11.84
C SER A 75 18.27 1.43 -12.18
N GLU A 76 19.01 1.94 -11.18
CA GLU A 76 20.01 3.01 -11.34
C GLU A 76 21.47 2.49 -11.53
N GLY A 77 21.65 1.21 -11.88
CA GLY A 77 22.95 0.54 -12.04
C GLY A 77 23.47 0.44 -13.47
#